data_AF-A0A7C1TXY7-F1
#
_entry.id   AF-A0A7C1TXY7-F1
#
_cell.length_a   1.000
_cell.length_b   1.000
_cell.length_c   1.000
_cell.angle_alpha   90.00
_cell.angle_beta   90.00
_cell.angle_gamma   90.00
#
_symmetry.space_group_name_H-M   'P 1'
#
loop_
_entity.id
_entity.type
_entity.pdbx_description
1 polymer ?
#
loop_
_entity_poly.entity_id
_entity_poly.type
_entity_poly.pdbx_seq_one_letter_code
_entity_poly.pdbx_strand_id
1 'polypeptide(L)' 'MWDLHHLEKAHSGYFKHLFIAMWFNLLGLVMVITGIIHALIPWLFPFTPYLLARKITRKTEQYFIQDD' A
#
# COMPACT_ATOMS: atom_id res chain seq x y z
N MET A 1 -2.66 -4.90 -17.92
CA MET A 1 -3.77 -4.25 -17.18
C MET A 1 -4.85 -5.24 -16.76
N TRP A 2 -5.07 -6.34 -17.48
CA TRP A 2 -5.91 -7.45 -17.01
C TRP A 2 -5.08 -8.72 -16.94
N ASP A 3 -5.11 -9.39 -15.80
CA ASP A 3 -4.44 -10.67 -15.60
C ASP A 3 -5.35 -11.56 -14.77
N LEU A 4 -6.00 -12.52 -15.42
CA LEU A 4 -6.95 -13.42 -14.77
C LEU A 4 -6.25 -14.46 -13.88
N HIS A 5 -4.94 -14.65 -14.04
CA HIS A 5 -4.11 -15.60 -13.28
C HIS A 5 -3.18 -14.89 -12.27
N HIS A 6 -3.39 -13.60 -11.98
CA HIS A 6 -2.53 -12.84 -11.07
C HIS A 6 -2.47 -13.40 -9.65
N LEU A 7 -3.52 -14.11 -9.20
CA LEU A 7 -3.53 -14.78 -7.90
C LEU A 7 -2.56 -15.97 -7.85
N GLU A 8 -2.43 -16.70 -8.96
CA GLU A 8 -1.47 -17.79 -9.12
C GLU A 8 -0.04 -17.25 -9.18
N LYS A 9 0.20 -16.18 -9.95
CA LYS A 9 1.49 -15.48 -10.02
C LYS A 9 1.92 -14.89 -8.67
N ALA A 10 0.97 -14.40 -7.88
CA ALA A 10 1.23 -13.88 -6.54
C ALA A 10 1.33 -15.00 -5.47
N HIS A 11 1.23 -16.27 -5.86
CA HIS A 11 1.22 -17.43 -4.95
C HIS A 11 0.30 -17.21 -3.72
N SER A 12 -0.87 -16.63 -3.93
CA SER A 12 -1.77 -16.19 -2.86
C SER A 12 -3.20 -16.62 -3.11
N GLY A 13 -3.83 -17.21 -2.09
CA GLY A 13 -5.26 -17.50 -2.14
C GLY A 13 -6.10 -16.22 -2.18
N TYR A 14 -7.30 -16.30 -2.78
CA TYR A 14 -8.21 -15.15 -2.98
C TYR A 14 -8.40 -14.29 -1.72
N PHE A 15 -8.74 -14.92 -0.60
CA PHE A 15 -8.98 -14.19 0.66
C PHE A 15 -7.72 -13.52 1.19
N LYS A 16 -6.56 -14.19 1.14
CA LYS A 16 -5.29 -13.61 1.58
C LYS A 16 -4.95 -12.38 0.72
N HIS A 17 -5.10 -12.49 -0.60
CA HIS A 17 -4.91 -11.38 -1.52
C HIS A 17 -5.87 -10.22 -1.20
N LEU A 18 -7.16 -10.50 -1.04
CA LEU A 18 -8.19 -9.50 -0.72
C LEU A 18 -7.89 -8.76 0.60
N PHE A 19 -7.60 -9.49 1.68
CA PHE A 19 -7.33 -8.87 2.98
C PHE A 19 -6.06 -8.00 2.94
N ILE A 20 -4.99 -8.47 2.31
CA ILE A 20 -3.74 -7.72 2.19
C ILE A 20 -3.93 -6.48 1.30
N ALA A 21 -4.62 -6.61 0.17
CA ALA A 21 -4.91 -5.48 -0.72
C ALA A 21 -5.77 -4.42 -0.02
N MET A 22 -6.81 -4.83 0.71
CA MET A 22 -7.63 -3.91 1.48
C MET A 22 -6.87 -3.23 2.62
N TRP A 23 -5.94 -3.93 3.26
CA TRP A 23 -5.04 -3.34 4.25
C TRP A 23 -4.17 -2.23 3.64
N PHE A 24 -3.62 -2.42 2.44
CA PHE A 24 -2.88 -1.36 1.75
C PHE A 24 -3.77 -0.18 1.36
N ASN A 25 -5.01 -0.41 0.95
CA ASN A 25 -5.97 0.67 0.69
C ASN A 25 -6.22 1.53 1.95
N LEU A 26 -6.36 0.89 3.12
CA LEU A 26 -6.49 1.60 4.39
C LEU A 26 -5.23 2.43 4.72
N LEU A 27 -4.03 1.86 4.53
CA LEU A 27 -2.79 2.61 4.70
C LEU A 27 -2.68 3.80 3.73
N GLY A 28 -3.14 3.63 2.48
CA GLY A 28 -3.21 4.69 1.49
C GLY A 28 -4.16 5.81 1.92
N LEU A 29 -5.31 5.47 2.51
CA LEU A 29 -6.24 6.46 3.08
C LEU A 29 -5.59 7.25 4.22
N VAL A 30 -4.89 6.57 5.14
CA VAL A 30 -4.15 7.23 6.23
C VAL A 30 -3.06 8.15 5.68
N MET A 31 -2.35 7.72 4.63
CA MET A 31 -1.34 8.53 3.96
C MET A 31 -1.95 9.81 3.38
N VAL A 32 -3.09 9.73 2.71
CA VAL A 32 -3.80 10.90 2.16
C VAL A 32 -4.23 11.84 3.29
N ILE A 33 -4.88 11.32 4.32
CA ILE A 33 -5.35 12.13 5.47
C ILE A 33 -4.17 12.84 6.13
N THR A 34 -3.10 12.11 6.46
CA THR A 34 -1.91 12.69 7.10
C THR A 34 -1.17 13.68 6.20
N GLY A 35 -1.15 13.45 4.88
CA GLY A 35 -0.58 14.37 3.89
C GLY A 35 -1.35 15.68 3.79
N ILE A 36 -2.68 15.62 3.77
CA ILE A 36 -3.54 16.82 3.79
C ILE A 36 -3.33 17.59 5.10
N ILE A 37 -3.32 16.90 6.25
CA ILE A 37 -3.08 17.54 7.54
C ILE A 37 -1.71 18.22 7.57
N HIS A 38 -0.65 17.54 7.11
CA HIS A 38 0.69 18.11 7.04
C HIS A 38 0.76 19.33 6.12
N ALA A 39 0.08 19.30 4.96
CA ALA A 39 0.03 20.44 4.04
C ALA A 39 -0.62 21.68 4.66
N LEU A 40 -1.61 21.50 5.55
CA LEU A 40 -2.27 22.59 6.29
C LEU A 40 -1.50 22.99 7.56
N ILE A 41 -0.82 22.03 8.20
CA ILE A 41 -0.13 22.16 9.48
C ILE A 41 1.26 21.50 9.37
N PRO A 42 2.29 22.22 8.86
CA PRO A 42 3.57 21.62 8.46
C PRO A 42 4.37 20.91 9.56
N TRP A 43 4.17 21.24 10.83
CA TRP A 43 4.86 20.54 11.93
C TRP A 43 4.20 19.23 12.33
N LEU A 44 2.97 18.97 11.89
CA LEU A 44 2.25 17.74 12.16
C LEU A 44 2.51 16.74 11.04
N PHE A 45 2.84 15.50 11.40
CA PHE A 45 3.14 14.41 10.45
C PHE A 45 4.23 14.73 9.39
N PRO A 46 5.37 15.35 9.74
CA PRO A 46 6.33 15.88 8.76
C PRO A 46 6.91 14.83 7.81
N PHE A 47 7.09 13.59 8.29
CA PHE A 47 7.62 12.49 7.49
C PHE A 47 6.64 11.32 7.34
N THR A 48 5.48 11.38 8.01
CA THR A 48 4.53 10.25 8.04
C THR A 48 3.96 9.90 6.67
N PRO A 49 3.52 10.87 5.82
CA PRO A 49 3.02 10.56 4.48
C PRO A 49 4.09 9.89 3.62
N TYR A 50 5.32 10.40 3.66
CA TYR A 50 6.46 9.82 2.95
C TYR A 50 6.78 8.39 3.42
N LEU A 51 6.85 8.17 4.74
CA LEU A 51 7.15 6.86 5.31
C LEU A 51 6.05 5.84 5.00
N LEU A 52 4.77 6.27 4.99
CA LEU A 52 3.65 5.44 4.59
C LEU A 52 3.71 5.08 3.11
N ALA A 53 3.97 6.04 2.22
CA ALA A 53 4.15 5.79 0.79
C ALA A 53 5.25 4.75 0.55
N ARG A 54 6.42 4.95 1.16
CA ARG A 54 7.56 4.01 1.08
C ARG A 54 7.23 2.63 1.67
N LYS A 55 6.43 2.57 2.75
CA LYS A 55 6.01 1.31 3.35
C LYS A 55 5.05 0.56 2.43
N ILE A 56 4.08 1.26 1.84
CA ILE A 56 3.12 0.70 0.89
C ILE A 56 3.89 0.12 -0.29
N THR A 57 4.70 0.90 -1.01
CA THR A 57 5.41 0.43 -2.20
C THR A 57 6.27 -0.80 -1.92
N ARG A 58 7.18 -0.73 -0.93
CA ARG A 58 8.07 -1.86 -0.61
C ARG A 58 7.32 -3.12 -0.21
N LYS A 59 6.21 -2.99 0.51
CA LYS A 59 5.43 -4.13 0.94
C LYS A 59 4.58 -4.69 -0.20
N THR A 60 3.99 -3.84 -1.02
CA THR A 60 3.23 -4.26 -2.22
C THR A 60 4.15 -5.02 -3.19
N GLU A 61 5.38 -4.55 -3.41
CA GLU A 61 6.42 -5.29 -4.14
C GLU A 61 6.63 -6.67 -3.52
N GLN A 62 7.03 -6.74 -2.23
CA GLN A 62 7.25 -8.02 -1.53
C GLN A 62 6.09 -9.02 -1.59
N TYR A 63 4.84 -8.55 -1.61
CA TYR A 63 3.65 -9.42 -1.55
C TYR A 63 3.06 -9.76 -2.91
N PHE A 64 3.27 -8.94 -3.94
CA PHE A 64 2.56 -9.08 -5.23
C PHE A 64 3.47 -9.09 -6.45
N ILE A 65 4.69 -8.55 -6.32
CA ILE A 65 5.71 -8.53 -7.36
C ILE A 65 6.92 -9.24 -6.76
N GLN A 66 6.87 -10.57 -6.77
CA GLN A 66 8.08 -11.35 -6.48
C GLN A 66 8.99 -11.13 -7.69
N ASP A 67 9.99 -10.27 -7.54
CA ASP A 67 11.09 -10.21 -8.49
C ASP A 67 11.83 -11.55 -8.39
N ASP A 68 11.82 -12.32 -9.48
CA ASP A 68 12.71 -13.48 -9.68
C ASP A 68 14.19 -13.02 -9.76
#